data_AF-A0A521RCC6-F1
#
_entry.id   AF-A0A521RCC6-F1
#
_cell.length_a   1.000
_cell.length_b   1.000
_cell.length_c   1.000
_cell.angle_alpha   90.00
_cell.angle_beta   90.00
_cell.angle_gamma   90.00
#
_symmetry.space_group_name_H-M   'P 1'
#
loop_
_entity.id
_entity.type
_entity.pdbx_description
1 polymer ?
#
loop_
_entity_poly.entity_id
_entity_poly.type
_entity_poly.pdbx_seq_one_letter_code
_entity_poly.pdbx_strand_id
1 'polypeptide(L)'
;MVSAKLLRSLYEGGLDHHLVLHRTADRVFLGSLRFEKGKMVIRDNGYLENIKPATLNPCFDNGTIGMICKSDQYEWESLTFYGIEKTSIKTDLSKTRNAALVAAENQYGDKLINFTGSIYRGFQLLLENHFLPVILLQAILSKRGEIGLVVADLRTIPMDIKKISTLNDEVTRTIEKYTLLDVNDELKISDTDFEEMFGKYRLPP
;
A
#
# COMPACT_ATOMS: atom_id res chain seq x y z
N MET A 1 -12.73 -9.54 14.48
CA MET A 1 -11.39 -10.15 14.55
C MET A 1 -10.99 -10.58 13.14
N VAL A 2 -9.78 -10.27 12.68
CA VAL A 2 -9.29 -10.72 11.36
C VAL A 2 -9.03 -12.23 11.43
N SER A 3 -9.47 -12.99 10.42
CA SER A 3 -9.25 -14.44 10.39
C SER A 3 -7.81 -14.78 9.99
N ALA A 4 -7.25 -15.84 10.58
CA ALA A 4 -5.91 -16.32 10.21
C ALA A 4 -5.84 -16.76 8.73
N LYS A 5 -6.96 -17.25 8.17
CA LYS A 5 -7.08 -17.59 6.76
C LYS A 5 -6.91 -16.35 5.86
N LEU A 6 -7.53 -15.22 6.23
CA LEU A 6 -7.38 -13.97 5.48
C LEU A 6 -5.92 -13.51 5.51
N LEU A 7 -5.30 -13.46 6.69
CA LEU A 7 -3.91 -13.01 6.81
C LEU A 7 -2.94 -13.87 6.01
N ARG A 8 -3.13 -15.20 5.99
CA ARG A 8 -2.31 -16.11 5.15
C ARG A 8 -2.48 -15.81 3.66
N SER A 9 -3.72 -15.67 3.21
CA SER A 9 -4.01 -15.33 1.81
C SER A 9 -3.37 -14.00 1.39
N LEU A 10 -3.42 -12.99 2.26
CA LEU A 10 -2.82 -11.68 1.97
C LEU A 10 -1.29 -11.71 2.08
N TYR A 11 -0.72 -12.49 3.00
CA TYR A 11 0.72 -12.71 3.11
C TYR A 11 1.28 -13.32 1.83
N GLU A 12 0.61 -14.34 1.28
CA GLU A 12 0.99 -14.93 -0.02
C GLU A 12 0.94 -13.92 -1.18
N GLY A 13 0.13 -12.87 -1.06
CA GLY A 13 0.07 -11.77 -2.03
C GLY A 13 1.05 -10.62 -1.77
N GLY A 14 1.96 -10.74 -0.80
CA GLY A 14 3.00 -9.75 -0.50
C GLY A 14 2.69 -8.78 0.64
N LEU A 15 1.73 -9.08 1.53
CA LEU A 15 1.43 -8.23 2.71
C LEU A 15 2.67 -7.95 3.58
N ASP A 16 3.65 -8.85 3.60
CA ASP A 16 4.88 -8.77 4.38
C ASP A 16 5.90 -7.73 3.87
N HIS A 17 5.67 -7.18 2.67
CA HIS A 17 6.47 -6.07 2.13
C HIS A 17 6.03 -4.69 2.66
N HIS A 18 4.85 -4.62 3.28
CA HIS A 18 4.20 -3.36 3.65
C HIS A 18 4.19 -3.14 5.16
N LEU A 19 4.12 -1.86 5.54
CA LEU A 19 4.00 -1.46 6.94
C LEU A 19 2.59 -1.76 7.48
N VAL A 20 2.55 -2.58 8.52
CA VAL A 20 1.35 -2.92 9.29
C VAL A 20 1.39 -2.15 10.60
N LEU A 21 0.35 -1.35 10.84
CA LEU A 21 0.12 -0.67 12.11
C LEU A 21 -0.80 -1.52 12.99
N HIS A 22 -0.32 -1.84 14.19
CA HIS A 22 -1.11 -2.52 15.20
C HIS A 22 -0.96 -1.84 16.56
N ARG A 23 -2.00 -1.96 17.39
CA ARG A 23 -1.97 -1.45 18.75
C ARG A 23 -2.63 -2.42 19.71
N THR A 24 -2.09 -2.44 20.91
CA THR A 24 -2.66 -3.05 22.11
C THR A 24 -3.07 -1.95 23.07
N ALA A 25 -3.53 -2.30 24.27
CA ALA A 25 -3.84 -1.31 25.31
C ALA A 25 -2.60 -0.48 25.70
N ASP A 26 -1.40 -1.10 25.71
CA ASP A 26 -0.19 -0.51 26.28
C ASP A 26 0.91 -0.22 25.26
N ARG A 27 0.83 -0.84 24.08
CA ARG A 27 1.91 -0.77 23.07
C ARG A 27 1.40 -0.59 21.65
N VAL A 28 2.23 0.04 20.85
CA VAL A 28 2.07 0.27 19.42
C VAL A 28 3.15 -0.52 18.69
N PHE A 29 2.80 -1.04 17.52
CA PHE A 29 3.72 -1.74 16.62
C PHE A 29 3.57 -1.14 15.22
N LEU A 30 4.68 -0.78 14.58
CA LEU A 30 4.70 -0.41 13.17
C LEU A 30 5.86 -1.12 12.48
N GLY A 31 5.52 -2.06 11.60
CA GLY A 31 6.51 -2.80 10.85
C GLY A 31 5.89 -3.88 9.98
N SER A 32 6.70 -4.81 9.51
CA SER A 32 6.26 -5.83 8.56
C SER A 32 5.71 -7.07 9.26
N LEU A 33 4.79 -7.75 8.58
CA LEU A 33 4.37 -9.08 9.00
C LEU A 33 5.47 -10.09 8.70
N ARG A 34 5.72 -11.02 9.62
CA ARG A 34 6.71 -12.10 9.47
C ARG A 34 6.15 -13.43 9.96
N PHE A 35 6.61 -14.52 9.38
CA PHE A 35 6.31 -15.87 9.86
C PHE A 35 7.48 -16.41 10.66
N GLU A 36 7.33 -16.47 11.98
CA GLU A 36 8.36 -16.92 12.92
C GLU A 36 7.85 -18.10 13.75
N LYS A 37 8.58 -19.21 13.74
CA LYS A 37 8.26 -20.42 14.56
C LYS A 37 6.80 -20.88 14.43
N GLY A 38 6.25 -20.85 13.21
CA GLY A 38 4.87 -21.27 12.94
C GLY A 38 3.79 -20.22 13.25
N LYS A 39 4.17 -19.00 13.65
CA LYS A 39 3.25 -17.92 14.01
C LYS A 39 3.49 -16.69 13.17
N MET A 40 2.41 -15.97 12.85
CA MET A 40 2.51 -14.62 12.30
C MET A 40 2.80 -13.64 13.42
N VAL A 41 3.83 -12.84 13.24
CA VAL A 41 4.23 -11.77 14.16
C VAL A 41 4.39 -10.47 13.38
N ILE A 42 4.18 -9.35 14.05
CA ILE A 42 4.56 -8.04 13.53
C ILE A 42 5.95 -7.75 14.10
N ARG A 43 6.93 -7.64 13.21
CA ARG A 43 8.27 -7.21 13.61
C ARG A 43 8.27 -5.69 13.66
N ASP A 44 8.23 -5.14 14.88
CA ASP A 44 8.28 -3.70 15.08
C ASP A 44 9.64 -3.15 14.67
N ASN A 45 9.62 -2.07 13.90
CA ASN A 45 10.82 -1.40 13.43
C ASN A 45 11.21 -0.22 14.35
N GLY A 46 10.43 0.07 15.40
CA GLY A 46 10.73 1.13 16.37
C GLY A 46 10.36 2.55 15.92
N TYR A 47 9.73 2.71 14.75
CA TYR A 47 9.39 4.04 14.21
C TYR A 47 8.48 4.85 15.13
N LEU A 48 7.60 4.17 15.88
CA LEU A 48 6.61 4.79 16.76
C LEU A 48 7.03 4.77 18.24
N GLU A 49 8.34 4.68 18.52
CA GLU A 49 8.86 4.85 19.88
C GLU A 49 8.30 6.12 20.54
N ASN A 50 7.85 5.96 21.80
CA ASN A 50 7.25 7.00 22.64
C ASN A 50 5.87 7.53 22.20
N ILE A 51 5.22 6.93 21.19
CA ILE A 51 3.85 7.27 20.81
C ILE A 51 2.87 6.44 21.64
N LYS A 52 1.93 7.11 22.32
CA LYS A 52 0.89 6.44 23.10
C LYS A 52 -0.17 5.82 22.18
N PRO A 53 -0.73 4.63 22.51
CA PRO A 53 -1.77 4.00 21.68
C PRO A 53 -2.98 4.87 21.35
N ALA A 54 -3.39 5.75 22.28
CA ALA A 54 -4.51 6.68 22.08
C ALA A 54 -4.23 7.73 21.00
N THR A 55 -2.97 8.12 20.80
CA THR A 55 -2.56 9.06 19.74
C THR A 55 -2.83 8.51 18.35
N LEU A 56 -2.98 7.18 18.22
CA LEU A 56 -3.29 6.52 16.95
C LEU A 56 -4.78 6.45 16.62
N ASN A 57 -5.68 6.82 17.55
CA ASN A 57 -7.13 6.83 17.30
C ASN A 57 -7.51 7.45 15.94
N PRO A 58 -6.91 8.59 15.52
CA PRO A 58 -7.20 9.16 14.21
C PRO A 58 -7.04 8.17 13.06
N CYS A 59 -5.98 7.33 13.03
CA CYS A 59 -5.78 6.33 11.96
C CYS A 59 -6.90 5.28 11.91
N PHE A 60 -7.36 4.80 13.07
CA PHE A 60 -8.33 3.70 13.19
C PHE A 60 -9.77 4.18 13.01
N ASP A 61 -10.10 5.33 13.58
CA ASP A 61 -11.48 5.82 13.63
C ASP A 61 -11.87 6.50 12.32
N ASN A 62 -10.91 7.23 11.75
CA ASN A 62 -11.16 8.12 10.63
C ASN A 62 -10.10 7.98 9.54
N GLY A 63 -8.87 7.58 9.79
CA GLY A 63 -7.79 7.64 8.81
C GLY A 63 -7.91 6.67 7.64
N THR A 64 -8.99 5.91 7.50
CA THR A 64 -9.19 5.01 6.35
C THR A 64 -9.23 5.78 5.04
N ILE A 65 -8.42 5.30 4.08
CA ILE A 65 -8.27 5.86 2.74
C ILE A 65 -8.51 4.80 1.64
N GLY A 66 -8.55 3.53 2.01
CA GLY A 66 -8.85 2.44 1.09
C GLY A 66 -8.81 1.07 1.78
N MET A 67 -8.72 0.03 0.97
CA MET A 67 -8.50 -1.33 1.43
C MET A 67 -7.59 -2.09 0.48
N ILE A 68 -7.01 -3.18 0.98
CA ILE A 68 -6.25 -4.14 0.19
C ILE A 68 -6.87 -5.52 0.31
N CYS A 69 -6.92 -6.27 -0.77
CA CYS A 69 -7.37 -7.67 -0.76
C CYS A 69 -6.66 -8.48 -1.84
N LYS A 70 -6.81 -9.81 -1.76
CA LYS A 70 -6.52 -10.69 -2.88
C LYS A 70 -7.78 -10.73 -3.74
N SER A 71 -7.72 -10.25 -4.98
CA SER A 71 -8.85 -10.26 -5.90
C SER A 71 -8.63 -11.34 -6.95
N ASP A 72 -9.63 -12.20 -7.14
CA ASP A 72 -9.60 -13.22 -8.19
C ASP A 72 -10.01 -12.64 -9.56
N GLN A 73 -10.41 -11.36 -9.60
CA GLN A 73 -10.88 -10.69 -10.83
C GLN A 73 -9.76 -10.02 -11.62
N TYR A 74 -8.61 -9.82 -10.99
CA TYR A 74 -7.49 -9.10 -11.59
C TYR A 74 -6.24 -9.95 -11.46
N GLU A 75 -5.51 -10.12 -12.56
CA GLU A 75 -4.30 -10.95 -12.63
C GLU A 75 -3.07 -10.19 -12.16
N TRP A 76 -3.15 -9.55 -10.98
CA TRP A 76 -1.97 -8.97 -10.36
C TRP A 76 -1.17 -10.08 -9.67
N GLU A 77 0.15 -10.05 -9.81
CA GLU A 77 1.04 -10.87 -8.97
C GLU A 77 1.08 -10.38 -7.49
N SER A 78 0.33 -9.33 -7.18
CA SER A 78 0.31 -8.65 -5.87
C SER A 78 -1.12 -8.45 -5.38
N LEU A 79 -1.27 -7.86 -4.19
CA LEU A 79 -2.59 -7.47 -3.68
C LEU A 79 -3.24 -6.38 -4.54
N THR A 80 -4.57 -6.39 -4.58
CA THR A 80 -5.38 -5.33 -5.15
C THR A 80 -5.62 -4.24 -4.11
N PHE A 81 -5.38 -2.99 -4.46
CA PHE A 81 -5.83 -1.83 -3.70
C PHE A 81 -7.14 -1.30 -4.28
N TYR A 82 -8.07 -1.00 -3.38
CA TYR A 82 -9.35 -0.38 -3.65
C TYR A 82 -9.46 0.95 -2.92
N GLY A 83 -9.77 2.01 -3.68
CA GLY A 83 -10.15 3.31 -3.13
C GLY A 83 -11.42 3.21 -2.26
N ILE A 84 -11.60 4.17 -1.36
CA ILE A 84 -12.64 4.12 -0.33
C ILE A 84 -14.07 3.95 -0.88
N GLU A 85 -14.40 4.48 -2.07
CA GLU A 85 -15.72 4.31 -2.69
C GLU A 85 -15.98 2.89 -3.21
N LYS A 86 -14.94 2.07 -3.36
CA LYS A 86 -15.07 0.65 -3.70
C LYS A 86 -15.25 -0.23 -2.45
N THR A 87 -15.27 0.36 -1.25
CA THR A 87 -15.42 -0.34 0.03
C THR A 87 -16.82 -0.22 0.62
N SER A 88 -17.08 -1.00 1.66
CA SER A 88 -18.31 -0.97 2.46
C SER A 88 -18.38 0.21 3.45
N ILE A 89 -17.31 1.00 3.60
CA ILE A 89 -17.37 2.20 4.44
C ILE A 89 -18.34 3.21 3.83
N LYS A 90 -19.25 3.73 4.66
CA LYS A 90 -20.11 4.85 4.30
C LYS A 90 -19.24 6.11 4.20
N THR A 91 -18.95 6.54 2.98
CA THR A 91 -18.24 7.79 2.71
C THR A 91 -19.19 8.97 2.89
N ASP A 92 -18.84 9.87 3.80
CA ASP A 92 -19.52 11.16 3.93
C ASP A 92 -18.76 12.21 3.13
N LEU A 93 -19.18 12.45 1.89
CA LEU A 93 -18.51 13.36 0.95
C LEU A 93 -18.45 14.82 1.45
N SER A 94 -19.23 15.19 2.47
CA SER A 94 -19.21 16.52 3.08
C SER A 94 -17.99 16.75 3.99
N LYS A 95 -17.28 15.68 4.39
CA LYS A 95 -16.10 15.78 5.24
C LYS A 95 -14.85 16.11 4.40
N THR A 96 -14.08 17.11 4.84
CA THR A 96 -12.87 17.63 4.19
C THR A 96 -11.90 16.55 3.71
N ARG A 97 -11.78 15.42 4.44
CA ARG A 97 -10.90 14.32 4.03
C ARG A 97 -11.40 13.59 2.78
N ASN A 98 -12.70 13.39 2.63
CA ASN A 98 -13.23 12.76 1.43
C ASN A 98 -13.09 13.70 0.22
N ALA A 99 -13.20 15.02 0.43
CA ALA A 99 -12.84 16.00 -0.61
C ALA A 99 -11.36 15.91 -1.01
N ALA A 100 -10.44 15.71 -0.05
CA ALA A 100 -9.02 15.49 -0.36
C ALA A 100 -8.79 14.20 -1.17
N LEU A 101 -9.51 13.11 -0.87
CA LEU A 101 -9.45 11.86 -1.65
C LEU A 101 -10.05 12.00 -3.06
N VAL A 102 -11.06 12.84 -3.24
CA VAL A 102 -11.65 13.17 -4.56
C VAL A 102 -10.68 14.00 -5.39
N ALA A 103 -9.98 14.95 -4.75
CA ALA A 103 -9.02 15.84 -5.41
C ALA A 103 -7.67 15.16 -5.70
N ALA A 104 -7.40 14.02 -5.04
CA ALA A 104 -6.19 13.25 -5.24
C ALA A 104 -6.27 12.48 -6.57
N GLU A 105 -5.55 12.98 -7.57
CA GLU A 105 -5.53 12.49 -8.95
C GLU A 105 -4.07 12.37 -9.42
N ASN A 106 -3.73 11.31 -10.17
CA ASN A 106 -2.42 11.25 -10.83
C ASN A 106 -2.44 11.98 -12.19
N GLN A 107 -1.27 12.07 -12.81
CA GLN A 107 -1.11 12.63 -14.17
C GLN A 107 -1.93 11.95 -15.28
N TYR A 108 -2.47 10.75 -15.03
CA TYR A 108 -3.27 9.98 -15.98
C TYR A 108 -4.79 10.12 -15.76
N GLY A 109 -5.21 10.88 -14.75
CA GLY A 109 -6.62 11.08 -14.42
C GLY A 109 -7.22 10.06 -13.46
N ASP A 110 -6.40 9.15 -12.90
CA ASP A 110 -6.87 8.18 -11.91
C ASP A 110 -7.12 8.87 -10.57
N LYS A 111 -8.34 8.75 -10.05
CA LYS A 111 -8.73 9.35 -8.76
C LYS A 111 -8.61 8.35 -7.62
N LEU A 112 -7.93 8.75 -6.56
CA LEU A 112 -7.67 7.88 -5.40
C LEU A 112 -8.97 7.35 -4.77
N ILE A 113 -10.01 8.17 -4.70
CA ILE A 113 -11.30 7.80 -4.08
C ILE A 113 -11.94 6.55 -4.69
N ASN A 114 -11.82 6.36 -6.01
CA ASN A 114 -12.46 5.27 -6.75
C ASN A 114 -11.46 4.33 -7.45
N PHE A 115 -10.16 4.50 -7.16
CA PHE A 115 -9.09 3.73 -7.79
C PHE A 115 -9.24 2.23 -7.56
N THR A 116 -8.75 1.45 -8.53
CA THR A 116 -8.62 0.00 -8.45
C THR A 116 -7.38 -0.42 -9.23
N GLY A 117 -6.45 -1.08 -8.59
CA GLY A 117 -5.21 -1.53 -9.23
C GLY A 117 -4.33 -2.32 -8.26
N SER A 118 -3.09 -2.61 -8.67
CA SER A 118 -2.12 -3.22 -7.76
C SER A 118 -1.86 -2.34 -6.54
N ILE A 119 -1.49 -2.97 -5.43
CA ILE A 119 -1.14 -2.28 -4.19
C ILE A 119 -0.02 -1.26 -4.39
N TYR A 120 0.97 -1.56 -5.23
CA TYR A 120 2.09 -0.68 -5.52
C TYR A 120 1.65 0.59 -6.26
N ARG A 121 0.80 0.47 -7.29
CA ARG A 121 0.23 1.64 -7.99
C ARG A 121 -0.67 2.47 -7.07
N GLY A 122 -1.48 1.81 -6.24
CA GLY A 122 -2.32 2.49 -5.26
C GLY A 122 -1.48 3.26 -4.23
N PHE A 123 -0.41 2.65 -3.73
CA PHE A 123 0.48 3.28 -2.76
C PHE A 123 1.31 4.40 -3.40
N GLN A 124 1.72 4.26 -4.65
CA GLN A 124 2.36 5.34 -5.41
C GLN A 124 1.45 6.56 -5.50
N LEU A 125 0.21 6.36 -5.96
CA LEU A 125 -0.80 7.43 -6.05
C LEU A 125 -1.04 8.11 -4.69
N LEU A 126 -1.04 7.32 -3.61
CA LEU A 126 -1.16 7.83 -2.24
C LEU A 126 0.03 8.74 -1.86
N LEU A 127 1.26 8.32 -2.11
CA LEU A 127 2.46 9.10 -1.79
C LEU A 127 2.54 10.38 -2.63
N GLU A 128 2.25 10.30 -3.93
CA GLU A 128 2.16 11.45 -4.84
C GLU A 128 1.17 12.50 -4.34
N ASN A 129 0.09 12.05 -3.69
CA ASN A 129 -0.94 12.91 -3.09
C ASN A 129 -0.75 13.15 -1.58
N HIS A 130 0.48 12.98 -1.08
CA HIS A 130 0.86 13.34 0.28
C HIS A 130 0.12 12.55 1.38
N PHE A 131 -0.35 11.34 1.10
CA PHE A 131 -0.79 10.38 2.11
C PHE A 131 0.37 9.46 2.49
N LEU A 132 0.40 8.97 3.74
CA LEU A 132 1.37 7.96 4.18
C LEU A 132 0.64 6.65 4.49
N PRO A 133 0.57 5.70 3.54
CA PRO A 133 -0.26 4.52 3.69
C PRO A 133 0.33 3.51 4.66
N VAL A 134 -0.50 3.05 5.60
CA VAL A 134 -0.23 1.91 6.48
C VAL A 134 -1.41 0.96 6.49
N ILE A 135 -1.14 -0.32 6.70
CA ILE A 135 -2.17 -1.36 6.73
C ILE A 135 -2.61 -1.58 8.17
N LEU A 136 -3.92 -1.55 8.40
CA LEU A 136 -4.49 -1.88 9.70
C LEU A 136 -4.96 -3.34 9.69
N LEU A 137 -4.76 -4.05 10.80
CA LEU A 137 -5.35 -5.38 11.02
C LEU A 137 -6.84 -5.30 11.35
N GLN A 138 -7.60 -4.61 10.49
CA GLN A 138 -9.05 -4.43 10.55
C GLN A 138 -9.65 -4.90 9.23
N ALA A 139 -10.51 -5.92 9.32
CA ALA A 139 -11.17 -6.47 8.15
C ALA A 139 -12.23 -5.50 7.61
N ILE A 140 -12.34 -5.42 6.29
CA ILE A 140 -13.32 -4.61 5.58
C ILE A 140 -13.78 -5.35 4.32
N LEU A 141 -15.03 -5.13 3.92
CA LEU A 141 -15.58 -5.67 2.69
C LEU A 141 -15.47 -4.66 1.55
N SER A 142 -15.12 -5.13 0.36
CA SER A 142 -15.35 -4.39 -0.87
C SER A 142 -16.85 -4.38 -1.21
N LYS A 143 -17.30 -3.45 -2.05
CA LYS A 143 -18.67 -3.45 -2.59
C LYS A 143 -18.96 -4.69 -3.46
N ARG A 144 -17.93 -5.43 -3.86
CA ARG A 144 -18.01 -6.69 -4.60
C ARG A 144 -18.05 -7.92 -3.68
N GLY A 145 -17.97 -7.73 -2.36
CA GLY A 145 -18.01 -8.81 -1.38
C GLY A 145 -16.66 -9.43 -1.05
N GLU A 146 -15.55 -8.91 -1.56
CA GLU A 146 -14.21 -9.38 -1.21
C GLU A 146 -13.82 -8.88 0.17
N ILE A 147 -13.18 -9.75 0.96
CA ILE A 147 -12.70 -9.39 2.30
C ILE A 147 -11.23 -8.99 2.19
N GLY A 148 -10.90 -7.84 2.78
CA GLY A 148 -9.54 -7.32 2.81
C GLY A 148 -9.21 -6.64 4.13
N LEU A 149 -8.08 -5.92 4.14
CA LEU A 149 -7.63 -5.10 5.26
C LEU A 149 -7.73 -3.62 4.93
N VAL A 150 -8.01 -2.82 5.94
CA VAL A 150 -8.04 -1.36 5.83
C VAL A 150 -6.65 -0.81 5.54
N VAL A 151 -6.57 0.13 4.61
CA VAL A 151 -5.41 1.03 4.46
C VAL A 151 -5.79 2.38 5.07
N ALA A 152 -4.92 2.88 5.93
CA ALA A 152 -5.09 4.16 6.62
C ALA A 152 -3.94 5.12 6.34
N ASP A 153 -4.21 6.41 6.50
CA ASP A 153 -3.22 7.47 6.41
C ASP A 153 -2.59 7.74 7.78
N LEU A 154 -1.30 7.47 7.89
CA LEU A 154 -0.51 7.72 9.08
C LEU A 154 -0.21 9.22 9.27
N ARG A 155 -0.39 10.08 8.28
CA ARG A 155 -0.24 11.55 8.49
C ARG A 155 -1.37 12.16 9.33
N THR A 156 -2.42 11.38 9.64
CA THR A 156 -3.49 11.80 10.55
C THR A 156 -3.07 11.87 12.01
N ILE A 157 -1.87 11.37 12.37
CA ILE A 157 -1.33 11.44 13.74
C ILE A 157 -0.22 12.49 13.85
N PRO A 158 -0.12 13.20 14.99
CA PRO A 158 0.95 14.15 15.20
C PRO A 158 2.29 13.42 15.36
N MET A 159 3.23 13.68 14.47
CA MET A 159 4.59 13.13 14.48
C MET A 159 5.62 14.19 14.09
N ASP A 160 6.86 13.99 14.53
CA ASP A 160 8.00 14.77 14.04
C ASP A 160 8.17 14.57 12.53
N ILE A 161 8.46 15.65 11.80
CA ILE A 161 8.70 15.63 10.36
C ILE A 161 9.81 14.65 9.96
N LYS A 162 10.84 14.47 10.80
CA LYS A 162 11.90 13.49 10.58
C LYS A 162 11.34 12.07 10.54
N LYS A 163 10.44 11.72 11.47
CA LYS A 163 9.77 10.41 11.49
C LYS A 163 8.89 10.21 10.26
N ILE A 164 8.15 11.24 9.87
CA ILE A 164 7.31 11.21 8.66
C ILE A 164 8.18 10.98 7.42
N SER A 165 9.31 11.68 7.31
CA SER A 165 10.26 11.50 6.19
C SER A 165 10.78 10.07 6.15
N THR A 166 11.29 9.54 7.26
CA THR A 166 11.81 8.17 7.32
C THR A 166 10.77 7.13 6.91
N LEU A 167 9.52 7.29 7.35
CA LEU A 167 8.44 6.37 6.99
C LEU A 167 8.03 6.52 5.52
N ASN A 168 8.06 7.74 4.97
CA ASN A 168 7.81 7.97 3.56
C ASN A 168 8.88 7.30 2.69
N ASP A 169 10.15 7.43 3.07
CA ASP A 169 11.27 6.78 2.37
C ASP A 169 11.15 5.26 2.43
N GLU A 170 10.74 4.70 3.57
CA GLU A 170 10.50 3.26 3.71
C GLU A 170 9.41 2.75 2.76
N VAL A 171 8.26 3.43 2.72
CA VAL A 171 7.15 3.04 1.84
C VAL A 171 7.54 3.24 0.37
N THR A 172 8.25 4.31 0.04
CA THR A 172 8.77 4.59 -1.30
C THR A 172 9.66 3.47 -1.79
N ARG A 173 10.63 3.04 -0.98
CA ARG A 173 11.53 1.92 -1.32
C ARG A 173 10.78 0.62 -1.59
N THR A 174 9.73 0.34 -0.80
CA THR A 174 8.88 -0.83 -1.06
C THR A 174 8.22 -0.72 -2.43
N ILE A 175 7.72 0.45 -2.83
CA ILE A 175 7.03 0.62 -4.12
C ILE A 175 8.03 0.53 -5.28
N GLU A 176 9.14 1.27 -5.20
CA GLU A 176 10.14 1.36 -6.28
C GLU A 176 10.65 -0.01 -6.72
N LYS A 177 10.86 -0.93 -5.77
CA LYS A 177 11.28 -2.31 -6.05
C LYS A 177 10.31 -3.08 -6.97
N TYR A 178 9.02 -2.72 -6.99
CA TYR A 178 7.98 -3.45 -7.74
C TYR A 178 7.33 -2.59 -8.84
N THR A 179 7.69 -1.32 -8.97
CA THR A 179 7.22 -0.43 -10.05
C THR A 179 8.33 -0.09 -11.04
N LEU A 180 9.60 -0.24 -10.66
CA LEU A 180 10.74 -0.07 -11.55
C LEU A 180 11.17 -1.43 -12.08
N LEU A 181 11.06 -1.60 -13.40
CA LEU A 181 11.71 -2.70 -14.10
C LEU A 181 13.06 -2.17 -14.57
N ASP A 182 14.16 -2.65 -13.97
CA ASP A 182 15.48 -2.33 -14.51
C ASP A 182 15.65 -3.13 -15.81
N VAL A 183 15.61 -2.41 -16.93
CA VAL A 183 15.78 -2.97 -18.27
C VAL A 183 17.11 -3.72 -18.38
N ASN A 184 18.13 -3.36 -17.58
CA ASN A 184 19.42 -4.02 -17.61
C ASN A 184 19.44 -5.38 -16.89
N ASP A 185 18.52 -5.64 -15.96
CA ASP A 185 18.54 -6.86 -15.14
C ASP A 185 17.80 -8.04 -15.79
N GLU A 186 16.76 -7.78 -16.60
CA GLU A 186 15.97 -8.84 -17.25
C GLU A 186 16.29 -9.02 -18.74
N LEU A 187 16.66 -7.96 -19.45
CA LEU A 187 17.05 -8.05 -20.85
C LEU A 187 18.55 -8.27 -20.94
N LYS A 188 18.97 -9.51 -20.71
CA LYS A 188 20.19 -10.05 -21.35
C LYS A 188 19.92 -10.22 -22.86
N ILE A 189 19.54 -9.14 -23.54
CA ILE A 189 19.58 -9.11 -25.00
C ILE A 189 21.06 -9.18 -25.34
N SER A 190 21.50 -10.27 -25.96
CA SER A 190 22.86 -10.31 -26.48
C SER A 190 23.00 -9.25 -27.58
N ASP A 191 24.20 -8.73 -27.83
CA ASP A 191 24.41 -7.75 -28.92
C ASP A 191 23.85 -8.27 -30.26
N THR A 192 23.83 -9.60 -30.44
CA THR A 192 23.27 -10.30 -31.59
C THR A 192 21.74 -10.19 -31.67
N ASP A 193 21.03 -10.42 -30.55
CA ASP A 193 19.56 -10.26 -30.49
C ASP A 193 19.15 -8.80 -30.71
N PHE A 194 19.95 -7.86 -30.20
CA PHE A 194 19.73 -6.43 -30.40
C PHE A 194 19.90 -6.05 -31.88
N GLU A 195 20.94 -6.56 -32.55
CA GLU A 195 21.16 -6.32 -33.97
C GLU A 195 20.10 -6.96 -34.87
N GLU A 196 19.56 -8.12 -34.52
CA GLU A 196 18.43 -8.70 -35.27
C GLU A 196 17.14 -7.87 -35.13
N MET A 197 16.84 -7.39 -33.91
CA MET A 197 15.62 -6.62 -33.65
C MET A 197 15.71 -5.20 -34.22
N PHE A 198 16.87 -4.55 -34.13
CA PHE A 198 17.03 -3.12 -34.39
C PHE A 198 18.03 -2.77 -35.51
N GLY A 199 18.81 -3.72 -36.01
CA GLY A 199 19.81 -3.48 -37.06
C GLY A 199 19.22 -2.94 -38.36
N LYS A 200 17.97 -3.31 -38.68
CA LYS A 200 17.22 -2.79 -39.84
C LYS A 200 16.87 -1.30 -39.77
N TYR A 201 17.01 -0.66 -38.60
CA TYR A 201 16.77 0.76 -38.39
C TYR A 201 18.06 1.58 -38.29
N ARG A 202 19.23 0.94 -38.33
CA ARG A 202 20.49 1.68 -38.49
C ARG A 202 20.58 2.16 -39.93
N LEU A 203 20.52 3.48 -40.11
CA LEU A 203 20.84 4.10 -41.40
C LEU A 203 22.29 3.76 -41.77
N PRO A 204 22.57 3.39 -43.03
CA PRO A 204 23.93 3.11 -43.47
C PRO A 204 24.82 4.36 -43.35
N PRO A 205 26.14 4.19 -43.17
CA PRO A 205 27.09 5.29 -43.01
C PRO A 205 27.17 6.22 -44.23
#